data_AF-A0A7C7GNJ4-F1
#
_entry.id   AF-A0A7C7GNJ4-F1
#
_cell.length_a   1.000
_cell.length_b   1.000
_cell.length_c   1.000
_cell.angle_alpha   90.00
_cell.angle_beta   90.00
_cell.angle_gamma   90.00
#
_symmetry.space_group_name_H-M   'P 1'
#
loop_
_entity.id
_entity.type
_entity.pdbx_description
1 polymer ?
#
loop_
_entity_poly.entity_id
_entity_poly.type
_entity_poly.pdbx_seq_one_letter_code
_entity_poly.pdbx_strand_id
1 'polypeptide(L)' 'NTPIMDINPFNGFRTLAANIAVEIPEAPQSGTLYRTLFLAALLLFMMTFVVNTIAEVIRQRMRKQYSQF' A
#
# COMPACT_ATOMS: atom_id res chain seq x y z
N ASN A 1 30.74 3.46 -3.81
CA ASN A 1 29.96 2.21 -3.80
C ASN A 1 29.43 1.88 -2.41
N THR A 2 28.59 2.74 -1.83
CA THR A 2 27.76 2.34 -0.70
C THR A 2 26.35 2.15 -1.23
N PRO A 3 25.92 0.91 -1.50
CA PRO A 3 24.54 0.67 -1.86
C PRO A 3 23.71 0.95 -0.61
N ILE A 4 23.00 2.07 -0.63
CA ILE A 4 21.85 2.31 0.23
C ILE A 4 20.78 1.29 -0.17
N MET A 5 20.94 0.07 0.35
CA MET A 5 19.84 -0.86 0.54
C MET A 5 19.10 -0.41 1.79
N ASP A 6 18.44 0.75 1.72
CA ASP A 6 17.34 1.05 2.62
C ASP A 6 16.27 0.00 2.30
N ILE A 7 16.30 -1.15 2.99
CA ILE A 7 15.22 -2.13 3.07
C ILE A 7 14.10 -1.47 3.87
N ASN A 8 13.64 -0.32 3.39
CA ASN A 8 12.48 0.35 3.88
C ASN A 8 11.33 -0.26 3.08
N PRO A 9 10.52 -1.13 3.68
CA PRO A 9 9.42 -1.79 2.99
C PRO A 9 8.45 -0.75 2.36
N PHE A 10 8.40 0.48 2.89
CA PHE A 10 7.64 1.58 2.29
C PHE A 10 8.12 2.00 0.90
N ASN A 11 9.42 1.91 0.59
CA ASN A 11 9.93 2.12 -0.77
C ASN A 11 9.50 0.97 -1.70
N GLY A 12 9.59 -0.27 -1.23
CA GLY A 12 9.14 -1.45 -1.99
C GLY A 12 7.65 -1.41 -2.31
N PHE A 13 6.81 -1.00 -1.36
CA PHE A 13 5.36 -0.83 -1.58
C PHE A 13 5.05 0.27 -2.60
N ARG A 14 5.79 1.38 -2.57
CA ARG A 14 5.63 2.47 -3.55
C ARG A 14 6.00 2.01 -4.97
N THR A 15 7.10 1.28 -5.11
CA THR A 15 7.54 0.74 -6.41
C THR A 15 6.58 -0.34 -6.92
N LEU A 16 6.08 -1.22 -6.05
CA LEU A 16 5.04 -2.19 -6.42
C LEU A 16 3.74 -1.50 -6.85
N ALA A 17 3.31 -0.46 -6.14
CA ALA A 17 2.14 0.33 -6.52
C ALA A 17 2.29 0.93 -7.93
N ALA A 18 3.46 1.50 -8.21
CA ALA A 18 3.76 2.10 -9.51
C ALA A 18 3.78 1.06 -10.64
N ASN A 19 4.40 -0.10 -10.41
CA ASN A 19 4.40 -1.19 -11.39
C ASN A 19 3.00 -1.74 -11.65
N ILE A 20 2.21 -1.97 -10.60
CA ILE A 20 0.81 -2.42 -10.74
C ILE A 20 -0.01 -1.38 -11.52
N ALA A 21 0.13 -0.08 -11.23
CA ALA A 21 -0.59 0.98 -11.92
C ALA A 21 -0.24 1.09 -13.42
N VAL A 22 1.01 0.76 -13.78
CA VAL A 22 1.51 0.79 -15.17
C VAL A 22 1.19 -0.50 -15.92
N GLU A 23 1.28 -1.67 -15.28
CA GLU A 23 1.09 -2.97 -15.94
C GLU A 23 -0.39 -3.39 -16.06
N ILE A 24 -1.29 -2.96 -15.15
CA ILE A 24 -2.73 -3.25 -15.26
C ILE A 24 -3.37 -2.76 -16.59
N PRO A 25 -3.07 -1.55 -17.10
CA PRO A 25 -3.65 -1.09 -18.38
C PRO A 25 -3.06 -1.79 -19.62
N GLU A 26 -1.84 -2.31 -19.54
CA GLU A 26 -1.15 -3.02 -20.64
C GLU A 26 -1.46 -4.54 -20.65
N ALA A 27 -1.97 -5.09 -19.54
CA ALA A 27 -2.26 -6.52 -19.43
C ALA A 27 -3.56 -6.90 -20.17
N PRO A 28 -3.54 -7.81 -21.16
CA PRO A 28 -4.75 -8.29 -21.81
C PRO A 28 -5.67 -8.95 -20.77
N GLN A 29 -6.93 -8.48 -20.73
CA GLN A 29 -7.94 -8.75 -19.68
C GLN A 29 -8.35 -10.23 -19.51
N SER A 30 -7.70 -11.15 -20.23
CA SER A 30 -8.04 -12.58 -20.33
C SER A 30 -6.91 -13.54 -19.93
N GLY A 31 -5.73 -13.03 -19.54
CA GLY A 31 -4.59 -13.86 -19.12
C GLY A 31 -4.48 -14.10 -17.61
N THR A 32 -3.84 -15.20 -17.19
CA THR A 32 -3.54 -15.52 -15.78
C THR A 32 -2.80 -14.36 -15.05
N LEU A 33 -2.02 -13.57 -15.80
CA LEU A 33 -1.31 -12.38 -15.31
C LEU A 33 -2.26 -11.34 -14.69
N TYR A 34 -3.40 -11.05 -15.33
CA TYR A 34 -4.37 -10.07 -14.83
C TYR A 34 -4.89 -10.41 -13.43
N ARG A 35 -5.15 -11.70 -13.17
CA ARG A 35 -5.62 -12.18 -11.85
C ARG A 35 -4.57 -12.00 -10.77
N THR A 36 -3.30 -12.26 -11.09
CA THR A 36 -2.18 -12.08 -10.15
C THR A 36 -1.94 -10.60 -9.85
N LEU A 37 -1.98 -9.72 -10.86
CA LEU A 37 -1.85 -8.27 -10.64
C LEU A 37 -3.03 -7.73 -9.82
N PHE A 38 -4.24 -8.20 -10.08
CA PHE A 38 -5.42 -7.82 -9.30
C PHE A 38 -5.30 -8.24 -7.82
N LEU A 39 -4.86 -9.47 -7.56
CA LEU A 39 -4.61 -9.95 -6.19
C LEU A 39 -3.50 -9.15 -5.50
N ALA A 40 -2.42 -8.83 -6.22
CA ALA A 40 -1.34 -8.00 -5.70
C ALA A 40 -1.82 -6.57 -5.37
N ALA A 41 -2.63 -5.98 -6.26
CA ALA A 41 -3.26 -4.67 -6.05
C ALA A 41 -4.19 -4.67 -4.84
N LEU A 42 -5.01 -5.72 -4.69
CA LEU A 42 -5.93 -5.89 -3.56
C LEU A 42 -5.20 -6.05 -2.24
N LEU A 43 -4.13 -6.85 -2.21
CA LEU A 43 -3.27 -7.03 -1.04
C LEU A 43 -2.60 -5.71 -0.62
N LEU A 44 -2.06 -4.99 -1.60
CA LEU A 44 -1.46 -3.68 -1.37
C LEU A 44 -2.48 -2.66 -0.85
N PHE A 45 -3.69 -2.66 -1.42
CA PHE A 45 -4.80 -1.84 -0.97
C PHE A 45 -5.20 -2.19 0.46
N MET A 46 -5.36 -3.47 0.80
CA MET A 46 -5.65 -3.91 2.17
C MET A 46 -4.57 -3.47 3.14
N MET A 47 -3.30 -3.62 2.79
CA MET A 47 -2.18 -3.20 3.64
C MET A 47 -2.21 -1.69 3.87
N THR A 48 -2.41 -0.90 2.82
CA THR A 48 -2.56 0.55 2.90
C THR A 48 -3.78 0.92 3.74
N PHE A 49 -4.92 0.27 3.53
CA PHE A 49 -6.16 0.50 4.26
C PHE A 49 -6.01 0.21 5.75
N VAL A 50 -5.38 -0.90 6.12
CA VAL A 50 -5.14 -1.27 7.53
C VAL A 50 -4.24 -0.23 8.20
N VAL A 51 -3.13 0.16 7.57
CA VAL A 51 -2.22 1.17 8.12
C VAL A 51 -2.92 2.51 8.31
N ASN A 52 -3.67 2.97 7.31
CA ASN A 52 -4.44 4.22 7.39
C ASN A 52 -5.55 4.13 8.45
N THR A 53 -6.22 2.98 8.56
CA THR A 53 -7.27 2.74 9.57
C THR A 53 -6.67 2.77 10.97
N ILE A 54 -5.53 2.14 11.21
CA ILE A 54 -4.83 2.18 12.51
C ILE A 54 -4.42 3.62 12.83
N ALA A 55 -3.85 4.35 11.86
CA ALA A 55 -3.48 5.75 12.04
C ALA A 55 -4.70 6.61 12.42
N GLU A 56 -5.84 6.40 11.77
CA GLU A 56 -7.08 7.12 12.06
C GLU A 56 -7.68 6.72 13.42
N VAL A 57 -7.65 5.44 13.79
CA VAL A 57 -8.11 4.96 15.11
C VAL A 57 -7.24 5.53 16.23
N ILE A 58 -5.92 5.56 16.06
CA ILE A 58 -4.99 6.19 17.00
C ILE A 58 -5.28 7.69 17.07
N ARG A 59 -5.46 8.36 15.92
CA ARG A 59 -5.80 9.79 15.86
C ARG A 59 -7.11 10.08 16.59
N GLN A 60 -8.14 9.26 16.42
CA GLN A 60 -9.41 9.39 17.14
C GLN A 60 -9.24 9.16 18.64
N ARG A 61 -8.43 8.17 19.06
CA ARG A 61 -8.10 7.96 20.47
C ARG A 61 -7.38 9.15 21.08
N MET A 62 -6.35 9.67 20.41
CA MET A 62 -5.65 10.88 20.86
C MET A 62 -6.61 12.06 20.92
N ARG A 63 -7.40 12.31 19.87
CA ARG A 63 -8.35 13.43 19.85
C ARG A 63 -9.38 13.35 20.98
N LYS A 64 -9.90 12.15 21.32
CA LYS A 64 -10.77 11.96 22.49
C LYS A 64 -10.06 12.30 23.81
N GLN A 65 -8.77 12.03 23.92
CA GLN A 65 -7.97 12.28 25.12
C GLN A 65 -7.55 13.76 25.27
N TYR A 66 -7.30 14.47 24.16
CA TYR A 66 -6.94 15.89 24.15
C TYR A 66 -8.15 16.83 24.10
N SER A 67 -9.34 16.36 23.74
CA SER A 67 -10.58 17.17 23.74
C SER A 67 -11.26 17.27 25.11
N GLN A 68 -10.62 16.78 26.18
CA GLN A 68 -11.09 16.82 27.57
C GLN A 68 -10.33 17.85 28.44
N PHE A 69 -9.55 18.75 27.82
CA PHE A 69 -8.96 19.92 28.47
C PHE A 69 -9.48 21.21 27.83
#